data_AF-A0A533YKR0-F1
#
_entry.id   AF-A0A533YKR0-F1
#
_cell.length_a   1.000
_cell.length_b   1.000
_cell.length_c   1.000
_cell.angle_alpha   90.00
_cell.angle_beta   90.00
_cell.angle_gamma   90.00
#
_symmetry.space_group_name_H-M   'P 1'
#
loop_
_entity.id
_entity.type
_entity.pdbx_description
1 polymer ?
#
loop_
_entity_poly.entity_id
_entity_poly.type
_entity_poly.pdbx_seq_one_letter_code
_entity_poly.pdbx_strand_id
1 'polypeptide(L)'
;MPKRHDIQTILLIGSGPIVIGQACEFDYSGTQACKALREEGYRIILINSNPATIMTDPELADRTYIEPITLDVIEQVIQRERPDALLPTMGGQTALN
;
A
#
# COMPACT_ATOMS: atom_id res chain seq x y z
N MET A 1 -7.47 6.29 20.81
CA MET A 1 -7.51 4.81 20.91
C MET A 1 -6.08 4.32 20.70
N PRO A 2 -5.58 3.40 21.54
CA PRO A 2 -4.24 2.82 21.34
C PRO A 2 -4.18 1.93 20.09
N LYS A 3 -2.97 1.49 19.72
CA LYS A 3 -2.72 0.52 18.64
C LYS A 3 -3.64 -0.71 18.77
N ARG A 4 -4.16 -1.21 17.65
CA ARG A 4 -4.92 -2.47 17.60
C ARG A 4 -3.98 -3.67 17.72
N HIS A 5 -4.36 -4.67 18.51
CA HIS A 5 -3.55 -5.89 18.74
C HIS A 5 -4.01 -7.08 17.91
N ASP A 6 -5.19 -7.00 17.32
CA ASP A 6 -5.78 -8.02 16.44
C ASP A 6 -5.33 -7.90 14.98
N ILE A 7 -4.57 -6.85 14.64
CA ILE A 7 -3.98 -6.62 13.32
C ILE A 7 -2.46 -6.69 13.46
N GLN A 8 -1.80 -7.48 12.61
CA GLN A 8 -0.35 -7.56 12.53
C GLN A 8 0.16 -7.19 11.14
N THR A 9 -0.61 -7.52 10.10
CA THR A 9 -0.23 -7.35 8.70
C THR A 9 -1.25 -6.48 7.97
N ILE A 10 -0.78 -5.44 7.28
CA ILE A 10 -1.63 -4.50 6.54
C ILE A 10 -1.20 -4.48 5.08
N LEU A 11 -2.16 -4.63 4.17
CA LEU A 11 -1.96 -4.39 2.74
C LEU A 11 -2.39 -2.96 2.38
N LEU A 12 -1.42 -2.15 1.98
CA LEU A 12 -1.57 -0.81 1.43
C LEU A 12 -1.74 -0.90 -0.09
N ILE A 13 -2.76 -0.22 -0.62
CA ILE A 13 -3.02 -0.15 -2.06
C ILE A 13 -2.61 1.24 -2.56
N GLY A 14 -1.63 1.28 -3.45
CA GLY A 14 -1.14 2.51 -4.07
C GLY A 14 -2.06 3.06 -5.16
N SER A 15 -1.64 4.18 -5.77
CA SER A 15 -2.42 4.87 -6.81
C SER A 15 -2.13 4.40 -8.23
N GLY A 16 -1.04 3.67 -8.46
CA GLY A 16 -0.60 3.32 -9.81
C GLY A 16 0.09 4.50 -10.50
N PRO A 17 0.11 4.54 -11.85
CA PRO A 17 0.84 5.55 -12.61
C PRO A 17 0.25 6.96 -12.41
N ILE A 18 1.10 7.97 -12.52
CA ILE A 18 0.69 9.38 -12.45
C ILE A 18 -0.18 9.73 -13.66
N VAL A 19 -1.36 10.30 -13.39
CA VAL A 19 -2.28 10.84 -14.40
C VAL A 19 -2.81 12.20 -13.97
N ILE A 20 -3.38 12.96 -14.92
CA ILE A 20 -4.06 14.22 -14.59
C ILE A 20 -5.20 13.92 -13.60
N GLY A 21 -5.18 14.59 -12.44
CA GLY A 21 -6.16 14.41 -11.37
C GLY A 21 -5.82 13.32 -10.34
N GLN A 22 -4.75 12.54 -10.55
CA GLN A 22 -4.23 11.58 -9.57
C GLN A 22 -2.72 11.44 -9.76
N ALA A 23 -1.95 12.21 -8.98
CA ALA A 23 -0.51 12.39 -9.21
C ALA A 23 0.34 12.08 -7.97
N CYS A 24 1.44 12.83 -7.79
CA CYS A 24 2.49 12.56 -6.81
C CYS A 24 2.03 12.63 -5.35
N GLU A 25 0.88 13.26 -5.08
CA GLU A 25 0.29 13.34 -3.74
C GLU A 25 0.09 11.98 -3.10
N PHE A 26 -0.13 10.92 -3.89
CA PHE A 26 -0.34 9.57 -3.38
C PHE A 26 0.96 8.81 -3.13
N ASP A 27 2.07 9.15 -3.80
CA ASP A 27 3.39 8.66 -3.37
C ASP A 27 3.77 9.27 -2.03
N TYR A 28 3.54 10.58 -1.87
CA TYR A 28 3.74 11.26 -0.59
C TYR A 28 2.89 10.65 0.53
N SER A 29 1.57 10.53 0.33
CA SER A 29 0.66 9.94 1.32
C SER A 29 0.96 8.48 1.61
N GLY A 30 1.22 7.67 0.57
CA GLY A 30 1.60 6.26 0.71
C GLY A 30 2.90 6.08 1.48
N THR A 31 3.91 6.90 1.21
CA THR A 31 5.18 6.91 1.94
C THR A 31 4.99 7.26 3.42
N GLN A 32 4.15 8.26 3.74
CA GLN A 32 3.80 8.61 5.11
C GLN A 32 3.08 7.46 5.82
N ALA A 33 2.14 6.80 5.14
CA ALA A 33 1.44 5.63 5.68
C ALA A 33 2.42 4.49 5.99
N CYS A 34 3.33 4.15 5.07
CA CYS A 34 4.36 3.14 5.32
C CYS A 34 5.22 3.47 6.55
N LYS A 35 5.67 4.73 6.69
CA LYS A 35 6.45 5.17 7.85
C LYS A 35 5.68 5.03 9.16
N ALA A 36 4.45 5.55 9.21
CA ALA A 36 3.61 5.49 10.40
C ALA A 36 3.29 4.05 10.82
N LEU A 37 2.96 3.18 9.86
CA LEU A 37 2.68 1.77 10.15
C LEU A 37 3.92 1.03 10.67
N ARG A 38 5.11 1.37 10.16
CA ARG A 38 6.37 0.78 10.61
C ARG A 38 6.74 1.22 12.03
N GLU A 39 6.56 2.50 12.34
CA GLU A 39 6.81 3.03 13.70
C GLU A 39 5.93 2.33 14.73
N GLU A 40 4.71 1.99 14.36
CA GLU A 40 3.79 1.19 15.18
C GLU A 40 4.12 -0.32 15.15
N GLY A 41 5.05 -0.78 14.32
CA GLY A 41 5.49 -2.18 14.24
C GLY A 41 4.48 -3.11 13.58
N TYR A 42 3.77 -2.64 12.54
CA TYR A 42 3.00 -3.53 11.65
C TYR A 42 3.91 -4.08 10.54
N ARG A 43 3.58 -5.29 10.07
CA ARG A 43 4.09 -5.79 8.79
C ARG A 43 3.33 -5.12 7.65
N ILE A 44 4.05 -4.53 6.71
CA ILE A 44 3.49 -3.76 5.61
C ILE A 44 3.68 -4.54 4.31
N ILE A 45 2.58 -4.81 3.64
CA ILE A 45 2.57 -5.23 2.25
C ILE A 45 2.10 -4.04 1.44
N LEU A 46 2.79 -3.71 0.36
CA LEU A 46 2.41 -2.65 -0.55
C LEU A 46 2.23 -3.21 -1.95
N ILE A 47 1.17 -2.79 -2.65
CA ILE A 47 1.06 -2.94 -4.10
C ILE A 47 0.94 -1.57 -4.76
N ASN A 48 1.81 -1.30 -5.74
CA ASN A 48 1.72 -0.12 -6.58
C ASN A 48 2.42 -0.39 -7.93
N SER A 49 1.73 -0.20 -9.04
CA SER A 49 2.29 -0.47 -10.37
C SER A 49 3.30 0.60 -10.85
N ASN A 50 3.42 1.73 -10.14
CA ASN A 50 4.34 2.81 -10.52
C ASN A 50 5.72 2.61 -9.90
N PRO A 51 6.76 2.30 -10.70
CA PRO A 51 8.11 2.07 -10.17
C PRO A 51 8.85 3.35 -9.79
N ALA A 52 8.35 4.52 -10.19
CA ALA A 52 8.98 5.82 -9.93
C ALA A 52 8.43 6.48 -8.66
N THR A 53 8.28 5.70 -7.58
CA THR A 53 7.72 6.18 -6.31
C THR A 53 8.60 5.80 -5.13
N ILE A 54 8.72 6.69 -4.15
CA ILE A 54 9.48 6.41 -2.93
C ILE A 54 8.78 5.31 -2.11
N MET A 55 7.44 5.28 -2.10
CA MET A 55 6.72 4.25 -1.37
C MET A 55 7.07 2.83 -1.83
N THR A 56 7.48 2.65 -3.10
CA THR A 56 7.90 1.34 -3.64
C THR A 56 9.36 0.99 -3.38
N ASP A 57 10.15 1.85 -2.74
CA ASP A 57 11.53 1.52 -2.40
C ASP A 57 11.55 0.28 -1.47
N PRO A 58 12.50 -0.66 -1.66
CA PRO A 58 12.53 -1.93 -0.92
C PRO A 58 12.60 -1.76 0.60
N GLU A 59 13.07 -0.60 1.06
CA GLU A 59 13.22 -0.29 2.47
C GLU A 59 11.96 0.32 3.07
N LEU A 60 10.86 0.59 2.33
CA LEU A 60 9.67 1.28 2.85
C LEU A 60 8.55 0.33 3.31
N ALA A 61 8.47 -0.87 2.77
CA ALA A 61 7.53 -1.92 3.18
C ALA A 61 8.27 -3.26 3.35
N ASP A 62 7.73 -4.17 4.16
CA ASP A 62 8.30 -5.52 4.31
C ASP A 62 8.16 -6.34 3.03
N ARG A 63 7.10 -6.07 2.25
CA ARG A 63 6.88 -6.69 0.95
C ARG A 63 6.29 -5.67 -0.03
N THR A 64 7.01 -5.39 -1.11
CA THR A 64 6.54 -4.51 -2.19
C THR A 64 6.24 -5.31 -3.45
N TYR A 65 5.05 -5.10 -4.01
CA TYR A 65 4.58 -5.60 -5.30
C TYR A 65 4.51 -4.44 -6.30
N ILE A 66 5.43 -4.43 -7.26
CA ILE A 66 5.37 -3.54 -8.42
C ILE A 66 4.62 -4.28 -9.52
N GLU A 67 3.30 -4.38 -9.36
CA GLU A 67 2.40 -5.18 -10.17
C GLU A 67 1.15 -4.35 -10.55
N PRO A 68 0.40 -4.71 -11.62
CA PRO A 68 -0.82 -4.03 -11.99
C PRO A 68 -1.85 -3.98 -10.84
N ILE A 69 -2.49 -2.82 -10.64
CA ILE A 69 -3.53 -2.65 -9.62
C ILE A 69 -4.87 -3.08 -10.21
N THR A 70 -5.04 -4.39 -10.38
CA THR A 70 -6.28 -5.03 -10.82
C THR A 70 -6.80 -5.98 -9.77
N LEU A 71 -8.12 -6.25 -9.79
CA LEU A 71 -8.76 -7.13 -8.81
C LEU A 71 -8.07 -8.50 -8.73
N ASP A 72 -7.83 -9.14 -9.88
CA ASP A 72 -7.21 -10.48 -9.94
C ASP A 72 -5.82 -10.51 -9.30
N VAL A 73 -5.01 -9.46 -9.52
CA VAL A 73 -3.66 -9.37 -8.96
C VAL A 73 -3.73 -9.11 -7.45
N ILE A 74 -4.60 -8.19 -7.02
CA ILE A 74 -4.82 -7.92 -5.59
C ILE A 74 -5.31 -9.18 -4.87
N GLU A 75 -6.24 -9.94 -5.47
CA GLU A 75 -6.72 -11.21 -4.92
C GLU A 75 -5.57 -12.22 -4.76
N GLN A 76 -4.68 -12.33 -5.74
CA GLN A 76 -3.50 -13.19 -5.64
C GLN A 76 -2.55 -12.74 -4.52
N VAL A 77 -2.33 -11.44 -4.36
CA VAL A 77 -1.53 -10.89 -3.26
C VAL A 77 -2.18 -11.19 -1.91
N ILE A 78 -3.50 -10.99 -1.78
CA ILE A 78 -4.24 -11.29 -0.55
C ILE A 78 -4.19 -12.79 -0.23
N GLN A 79 -4.37 -13.67 -1.22
CA GLN A 79 -4.29 -15.12 -1.03
C GLN A 79 -2.90 -15.57 -0.56
N ARG A 80 -1.85 -14.97 -1.12
CA ARG A 80 -0.45 -15.29 -0.80
C ARG A 80 -0.02 -14.74 0.54
N GLU A 81 -0.33 -13.47 0.80
CA GLU A 81 0.20 -12.74 1.95
C GLU A 81 -0.71 -12.78 3.18
N ARG A 82 -2.02 -13.03 2.98
CA ARG A 82 -3.06 -13.08 4.01
C ARG A 82 -3.01 -11.87 4.97
N PRO A 83 -3.14 -10.64 4.48
CA PRO A 83 -3.16 -9.46 5.34
C PRO A 83 -4.38 -9.49 6.27
N ASP A 84 -4.22 -8.98 7.49
CA ASP A 84 -5.31 -8.88 8.47
C ASP A 84 -6.23 -7.69 8.17
N ALA A 85 -5.69 -6.66 7.50
CA ALA A 85 -6.43 -5.47 7.14
C ALA A 85 -5.95 -4.88 5.80
N LEU A 86 -6.85 -4.12 5.17
CA LEU A 86 -6.58 -3.34 3.96
C LEU A 86 -6.61 -1.85 4.30
N LEU A 87 -5.70 -1.08 3.70
CA LEU A 87 -5.68 0.37 3.79
C LEU A 87 -5.86 0.99 2.38
N PRO A 88 -7.10 1.18 1.91
CA PRO A 88 -7.41 1.65 0.55
C PRO A 88 -7.45 3.18 0.42
N THR A 89 -7.12 3.93 1.48
CA THR A 89 -7.34 5.38 1.56
C THR A 89 -6.16 6.24 1.16
N MET A 90 -5.04 5.63 0.73
CA MET A 90 -3.79 6.33 0.41
C MET A 90 -3.42 6.28 -1.08
N GLY A 91 -4.23 5.60 -1.91
CA GLY A 91 -3.98 5.42 -3.35
C GLY A 91 -5.01 6.10 -4.25
N GLY A 92 -5.64 7.16 -3.79
CA GLY A 92 -6.61 7.93 -4.58
C GLY A 92 -7.82 7.11 -5.01
N GLN A 93 -8.39 7.43 -6.17
CA GLN A 93 -9.56 6.73 -6.67
C GLN A 93 -9.22 5.30 -7.11
N THR A 94 -7.99 5.06 -7.54
CA THR A 94 -7.54 3.71 -7.96
C THR A 94 -7.60 2.70 -6.82
N ALA A 95 -7.25 3.09 -5.59
CA ALA A 95 -7.34 2.19 -4.44
C ALA A 95 -8.76 2.01 -3.89
N LEU A 96 -9.68 2.93 -4.21
CA LEU A 96 -11.07 2.90 -3.75
C LEU A 96 -12.00 2.08 -4.67
N ASN A 97 -11.67 2.00 -5.96
CA ASN A 97 -12.44 1.27 -6.98
C ASN A 97 -12.12 -0.23 -6.97
#